data_AF-A0A7I8CQD7-F1
#
_entry.id   AF-A0A7I8CQD7-F1
#
_cell.length_a   1.000
_cell.length_b   1.000
_cell.length_c   1.000
_cell.angle_alpha   90.00
_cell.angle_beta   90.00
_cell.angle_gamma   90.00
#
_symmetry.space_group_name_H-M   'P 1'
#
loop_
_entity.id
_entity.type
_entity.pdbx_description
1 polymer ?
#
loop_
_entity_poly.entity_id
_entity_poly.type
_entity_poly.pdbx_seq_one_letter_code
_entity_poly.pdbx_strand_id
1 'polypeptide(L)'
;MNTSSTYRNKDDADGTADRDILVWDAPVRLFHWLFAACFAGAWLTAESEHWRLVHVTLGYTAGGLVIFRLVWGLVGTKYARFSSFVRGPARVWRYVLGLLRGHPRRHIGHNPAGGVVIVAMLALACALTITGWATYNDAGGTWLGELHESVANLLLALVGVHVAGVAVSSWLHRENLIGAMVSGRKAGQPDEGVQRAWRSVAALMLVVVLAFWWWQWHGAPALPLSGQDPVQQPDHNASDD
;
A
#
# COMPACT_ATOMS: atom_id res chain seq x y z
N MET A 1 -39.02 -17.12 -58.95
CA MET A 1 -38.73 -17.51 -57.55
C MET A 1 -37.26 -17.21 -57.27
N ASN A 2 -37.00 -16.40 -56.23
CA ASN A 2 -35.66 -15.95 -55.84
C ASN A 2 -35.10 -16.90 -54.78
N THR A 3 -33.99 -17.58 -55.03
CA THR A 3 -33.29 -18.41 -54.03
C THR A 3 -32.09 -17.64 -53.48
N SER A 4 -32.36 -16.77 -52.52
CA SER A 4 -31.31 -16.12 -51.72
C SER A 4 -30.70 -17.15 -50.77
N SER A 5 -29.61 -17.77 -51.22
CA SER A 5 -28.69 -18.54 -50.40
C SER A 5 -28.05 -17.61 -49.36
N THR A 6 -28.54 -17.64 -48.13
CA THR A 6 -27.90 -16.97 -47.01
C THR A 6 -26.61 -17.71 -46.67
N TYR A 7 -25.51 -17.21 -47.23
CA TYR A 7 -24.19 -17.41 -46.68
C TYR A 7 -24.24 -16.88 -45.24
N ARG A 8 -24.40 -17.77 -44.26
CA ARG A 8 -24.34 -17.44 -42.85
C ARG A 8 -22.89 -17.09 -42.56
N ASN A 9 -22.57 -15.79 -42.64
CA ASN A 9 -21.30 -15.25 -42.16
C ASN A 9 -21.01 -15.83 -40.78
N LYS A 10 -19.96 -16.64 -40.70
CA LYS A 10 -19.46 -17.21 -39.45
C LYS A 10 -18.48 -16.25 -38.76
N ASP A 11 -18.42 -15.00 -39.23
CA ASP A 11 -17.41 -14.01 -38.88
C ASP A 11 -17.97 -12.82 -38.05
N ASP A 12 -19.27 -12.81 -37.73
CA ASP A 12 -19.92 -11.69 -37.02
C ASP A 12 -20.15 -11.95 -35.51
N ALA A 13 -19.43 -12.90 -34.90
CA ALA A 13 -19.59 -13.26 -33.48
C ALA A 13 -18.28 -13.24 -32.65
N ASP A 14 -17.22 -12.56 -33.11
CA ASP A 14 -16.02 -12.28 -32.29
C ASP A 14 -15.85 -10.79 -32.00
N GLY A 15 -16.96 -10.12 -31.69
CA GLY A 15 -16.95 -8.84 -30.98
C GLY A 15 -16.85 -9.11 -29.49
N THR A 16 -15.63 -9.31 -28.98
CA THR A 16 -15.33 -9.61 -27.57
C THR A 16 -16.02 -8.63 -26.63
N ALA A 17 -17.17 -9.00 -26.07
CA ALA A 17 -17.82 -8.22 -25.02
C ALA A 17 -16.84 -8.05 -23.84
N ASP A 18 -16.68 -6.82 -23.35
CA ASP A 18 -15.84 -6.50 -22.19
C ASP A 18 -16.29 -7.40 -21.01
N ARG A 19 -15.39 -8.25 -20.48
CA ARG A 19 -15.68 -9.16 -19.35
C ARG A 19 -14.91 -8.72 -18.12
N ASP A 20 -15.41 -9.11 -16.95
CA ASP A 20 -14.72 -8.87 -15.68
C ASP A 20 -13.47 -9.75 -15.54
N ILE A 21 -12.31 -9.16 -15.88
CA ILE A 21 -11.00 -9.79 -15.76
C ILE A 21 -10.33 -9.45 -14.44
N LEU A 22 -9.54 -10.39 -13.91
CA LEU A 22 -8.73 -10.16 -12.72
C LEU A 22 -7.49 -9.34 -13.10
N VAL A 23 -7.39 -8.11 -12.60
CA VAL A 23 -6.22 -7.23 -12.84
C VAL A 23 -5.31 -7.22 -11.62
N TRP A 24 -5.88 -7.07 -10.43
CA TRP A 24 -5.12 -7.02 -9.18
C TRP A 24 -5.19 -8.36 -8.46
N ASP A 25 -4.04 -9.00 -8.25
CA ASP A 25 -3.98 -10.24 -7.47
C ASP A 25 -4.31 -9.99 -5.98
N ALA A 26 -4.65 -11.06 -5.24
CA ALA A 26 -5.06 -10.92 -3.84
C ALA A 26 -3.93 -10.37 -2.94
N PRO A 27 -2.66 -10.77 -3.09
CA PRO A 27 -1.58 -10.22 -2.28
C PRO A 27 -1.39 -8.71 -2.43
N VAL A 28 -1.45 -8.16 -3.66
CA VAL A 28 -1.35 -6.72 -3.88
C VAL A 28 -2.49 -5.96 -3.22
N ARG A 29 -3.72 -6.49 -3.30
CA ARG A 29 -4.89 -5.87 -2.67
C ARG A 29 -4.79 -5.87 -1.15
N LEU A 30 -4.43 -7.00 -0.58
CA LEU A 30 -4.26 -7.12 0.87
C LEU A 30 -3.13 -6.21 1.36
N PHE A 31 -1.99 -6.17 0.66
CA PHE A 31 -0.88 -5.26 0.96
C PHE A 31 -1.37 -3.82 0.99
N HIS A 32 -2.09 -3.37 -0.04
CA HIS A 32 -2.55 -1.99 -0.14
C HIS A 32 -3.43 -1.59 1.04
N TRP A 33 -4.44 -2.39 1.36
CA TRP A 33 -5.38 -2.08 2.45
C TRP A 33 -4.71 -2.19 3.82
N LEU A 34 -3.86 -3.18 4.04
CA LEU A 34 -3.08 -3.27 5.28
C LEU A 34 -2.10 -2.10 5.43
N PHE A 35 -1.38 -1.75 4.36
CA PHE A 35 -0.44 -0.64 4.40
C PHE A 35 -1.16 0.70 4.63
N ALA A 36 -2.28 0.93 3.96
CA ALA A 36 -3.11 2.13 4.18
C ALA A 36 -3.60 2.21 5.64
N ALA A 37 -4.07 1.10 6.22
CA ALA A 37 -4.48 1.04 7.62
C ALA A 37 -3.30 1.26 8.59
N CYS A 38 -2.14 0.64 8.32
CA CYS A 38 -0.93 0.82 9.12
C CYS A 38 -0.46 2.28 9.09
N PHE A 39 -0.39 2.88 7.91
CA PHE A 39 0.03 4.27 7.75
C PHE A 39 -0.93 5.24 8.44
N ALA A 40 -2.24 5.09 8.22
CA ALA A 40 -3.24 5.94 8.85
C ALA A 40 -3.23 5.81 10.39
N GLY A 41 -3.16 4.58 10.90
CA GLY A 41 -3.06 4.34 12.34
C GLY A 41 -1.75 4.90 12.94
N ALA A 42 -0.62 4.71 12.26
CA ALA A 42 0.67 5.22 12.71
C ALA A 42 0.65 6.75 12.77
N TRP A 43 0.09 7.41 11.75
CA TRP A 43 -0.07 8.86 11.74
C TRP A 43 -0.98 9.36 12.87
N LEU A 44 -2.13 8.71 13.11
CA LEU A 44 -3.04 9.08 14.20
C LEU A 44 -2.43 8.91 15.61
N THR A 45 -1.46 8.01 15.75
CA THR A 45 -0.82 7.68 17.03
C THR A 45 0.52 8.39 17.23
N ALA A 46 1.01 9.13 16.23
CA ALA A 46 2.37 9.66 16.19
C ALA A 46 2.68 10.66 17.33
N GLU A 47 1.70 11.49 17.72
CA GLU A 47 1.89 12.57 18.70
C GLU A 47 1.72 12.12 20.16
N SER A 48 1.47 10.84 20.42
CA SER A 48 1.12 10.36 21.76
C SER A 48 2.10 9.33 22.30
N GLU A 49 2.73 9.66 23.43
CA GLU A 49 3.59 8.72 24.16
C GLU A 49 2.82 7.48 24.64
N HIS A 50 1.52 7.63 24.99
CA HIS A 50 0.69 6.49 25.38
C HIS A 50 0.48 5.50 24.22
N TRP A 51 0.32 6.01 23.00
CA TRP A 51 0.11 5.20 21.80
C TRP A 51 1.41 4.82 21.09
N ARG A 52 2.57 5.14 21.66
CA ARG A 52 3.89 4.91 21.05
C ARG A 52 4.13 3.44 20.68
N LEU A 53 3.72 2.50 21.54
CA LEU A 53 3.84 1.07 21.22
C LEU A 53 3.02 0.72 19.97
N VAL A 54 1.82 1.26 19.84
CA VAL A 54 0.95 1.06 18.67
C VAL A 54 1.56 1.69 17.42
N HIS A 55 2.04 2.94 17.52
CA HIS A 55 2.74 3.62 16.42
C HIS A 55 3.91 2.78 15.90
N VAL A 56 4.78 2.32 16.80
CA VAL A 56 5.96 1.52 16.47
C VAL A 56 5.55 0.17 15.85
N THR A 57 4.55 -0.51 16.42
CA THR A 57 4.04 -1.79 15.90
C THR A 57 3.48 -1.64 14.49
N LEU A 58 2.72 -0.57 14.23
CA LEU A 58 2.22 -0.23 12.90
C LEU A 58 3.36 0.09 11.93
N GLY A 59 4.39 0.82 12.39
CA GLY A 59 5.60 1.12 11.62
C GLY A 59 6.38 -0.13 11.20
N TYR A 60 6.62 -1.07 12.12
CA TYR A 60 7.25 -2.36 11.81
C TYR A 60 6.40 -3.21 10.87
N THR A 61 5.08 -3.23 11.07
CA THR A 61 4.15 -3.92 10.15
C THR A 61 4.24 -3.33 8.75
N ALA A 62 4.22 -1.99 8.63
CA ALA A 62 4.39 -1.29 7.36
C ALA A 62 5.75 -1.61 6.70
N GLY A 63 6.84 -1.67 7.48
CA GLY A 63 8.17 -2.09 7.00
C GLY A 63 8.17 -3.49 6.40
N GLY A 64 7.60 -4.47 7.11
CA GLY A 64 7.46 -5.84 6.59
C GLY A 64 6.62 -5.91 5.31
N LEU A 65 5.52 -5.15 5.26
CA LEU A 65 4.68 -5.04 4.07
C LEU A 65 5.43 -4.42 2.89
N VAL A 66 6.25 -3.38 3.11
CA VAL A 66 7.07 -2.75 2.07
C VAL A 66 8.09 -3.74 1.51
N ILE A 67 8.78 -4.50 2.36
CA ILE A 67 9.71 -5.56 1.93
C ILE A 67 8.96 -6.58 1.06
N PHE A 68 7.81 -7.07 1.53
CA PHE A 68 6.97 -7.97 0.75
C PHE A 68 6.62 -7.36 -0.62
N ARG A 69 6.21 -6.09 -0.66
CA ARG A 69 5.81 -5.41 -1.89
C ARG A 69 6.97 -5.26 -2.87
N LEU A 70 8.19 -5.00 -2.39
CA LEU A 70 9.39 -4.93 -3.21
C LEU A 70 9.67 -6.29 -3.86
N VAL A 71 9.67 -7.37 -3.07
CA VAL A 71 9.87 -8.74 -3.57
C VAL A 71 8.77 -9.11 -4.57
N TRP A 72 7.50 -8.91 -4.22
CA TRP A 72 6.36 -9.21 -5.09
C TRP A 72 6.34 -8.34 -6.36
N GLY A 73 6.92 -7.14 -6.31
CA GLY A 73 7.09 -6.28 -7.48
C GLY A 73 8.15 -6.77 -8.47
N LEU A 74 8.97 -7.76 -8.09
CA LEU A 74 9.93 -8.39 -8.99
C LEU A 74 9.39 -9.73 -9.53
N VAL A 75 8.86 -10.57 -8.65
CA VAL A 75 8.46 -11.96 -8.99
C VAL A 75 6.95 -12.19 -9.16
N GLY A 76 6.12 -11.19 -8.85
CA GLY A 76 4.67 -11.32 -8.80
C GLY A 76 3.98 -11.37 -10.16
N THR A 77 2.66 -11.18 -10.14
CA THR A 77 1.82 -11.30 -11.34
C THR A 77 2.04 -10.16 -12.35
N LYS A 78 1.46 -10.29 -13.56
CA LYS A 78 1.63 -9.35 -14.69
C LYS A 78 1.53 -7.88 -14.29
N TYR A 79 0.51 -7.50 -13.51
CA TYR A 79 0.26 -6.10 -13.11
C TYR A 79 0.91 -5.71 -11.77
N ALA A 80 1.40 -6.68 -11.00
CA ALA A 80 2.13 -6.43 -9.76
C ALA A 80 3.59 -6.00 -10.02
N ARG A 81 4.18 -6.50 -11.11
CA ARG A 81 5.59 -6.30 -11.46
C ARG A 81 5.91 -4.85 -11.83
N PHE A 82 7.02 -4.32 -11.34
CA PHE A 82 7.48 -2.95 -11.63
C PHE A 82 7.67 -2.72 -13.13
N SER A 83 8.17 -3.71 -13.87
CA SER A 83 8.35 -3.63 -15.32
C SER A 83 7.05 -3.40 -16.11
N SER A 84 5.89 -3.72 -15.52
CA SER A 84 4.59 -3.52 -16.18
C SER A 84 4.11 -2.07 -16.14
N PHE A 85 4.58 -1.28 -15.17
CA PHE A 85 4.07 0.07 -14.96
C PHE A 85 5.13 1.18 -14.90
N VAL A 86 6.37 0.86 -14.53
CA VAL A 86 7.49 1.80 -14.55
C VAL A 86 7.85 2.06 -16.01
N ARG A 87 7.51 3.26 -16.47
CA ARG A 87 7.69 3.71 -17.85
C ARG A 87 8.67 4.88 -17.85
N GLY A 88 9.50 4.98 -18.87
CA GLY A 88 10.51 6.04 -18.97
C GLY A 88 9.91 7.46 -18.91
N PRO A 89 10.67 8.45 -18.43
CA PRO A 89 10.17 9.81 -18.11
C PRO A 89 9.46 10.50 -19.29
N ALA A 90 9.96 10.31 -20.52
CA ALA A 90 9.33 10.85 -21.73
C ALA A 90 7.92 10.30 -22.02
N ARG A 91 7.57 9.10 -21.55
CA ARG A 91 6.22 8.51 -21.69
C ARG A 91 5.27 9.03 -20.62
N VAL A 92 5.77 9.27 -19.41
CA VAL A 92 5.01 9.88 -18.32
C VAL A 92 4.60 11.30 -18.71
N TRP A 93 5.55 12.12 -19.18
CA TRP A 93 5.29 13.50 -19.57
C TRP A 93 4.25 13.60 -20.71
N ARG A 94 4.38 12.76 -21.74
CA ARG A 94 3.39 12.68 -22.83
C ARG A 94 2.00 12.28 -22.36
N TYR A 95 1.90 11.40 -21.37
CA TYR A 95 0.61 11.00 -20.80
C TYR A 95 -0.04 12.13 -20.00
N VAL A 96 0.72 12.84 -19.17
CA VAL A 96 0.24 14.01 -18.42
C VAL A 96 -0.24 15.10 -19.38
N LEU A 97 0.54 15.41 -20.42
CA LEU A 97 0.13 16.36 -21.46
C LEU A 97 -1.14 15.90 -22.21
N GLY A 98 -1.28 14.60 -22.46
CA GLY A 98 -2.46 14.03 -23.11
C GLY A 98 -3.74 14.11 -22.25
N LEU A 99 -3.61 13.93 -20.93
CA LEU A 99 -4.68 14.16 -19.96
C LEU A 99 -5.12 15.63 -19.95
N LEU A 100 -4.16 16.56 -19.88
CA LEU A 100 -4.43 18.01 -19.91
C LEU A 100 -5.06 18.46 -21.23
N ARG A 101 -4.82 17.74 -22.32
CA ARG A 101 -5.40 17.98 -23.65
C ARG A 101 -6.68 17.17 -23.92
N GLY A 102 -7.27 16.54 -22.93
CA GLY A 102 -8.56 15.85 -23.06
C GLY A 102 -8.56 14.57 -23.90
N HIS A 103 -7.42 13.90 -24.08
CA HIS A 103 -7.31 12.63 -24.81
C HIS A 103 -6.98 11.45 -23.85
N PRO A 104 -7.89 11.06 -22.95
CA PRO A 104 -7.61 10.03 -21.96
C PRO A 104 -7.55 8.64 -22.60
N ARG A 105 -6.34 8.10 -22.79
CA ARG A 105 -6.15 6.71 -23.21
C ARG A 105 -6.47 5.76 -22.05
N ARG A 106 -7.36 4.78 -22.29
CA ARG A 106 -7.69 3.71 -21.33
C ARG A 106 -6.44 2.86 -21.05
N HIS A 107 -6.14 2.64 -19.78
CA HIS A 107 -5.10 1.72 -19.32
C HIS A 107 -5.74 0.70 -18.36
N ILE A 108 -5.39 -0.57 -18.53
CA ILE A 108 -5.99 -1.66 -17.75
C ILE A 108 -5.30 -1.83 -16.38
N GLY A 109 -3.96 -1.81 -16.37
CA GLY A 109 -3.17 -1.70 -15.14
C GLY A 109 -2.95 -0.25 -14.75
N HIS A 110 -1.79 0.06 -14.19
CA HIS A 110 -1.42 1.45 -13.87
C HIS A 110 -1.24 2.28 -15.13
N ASN A 111 -1.78 3.49 -15.12
CA ASN A 111 -1.41 4.52 -16.08
C ASN A 111 0.02 5.06 -15.80
N PRO A 112 0.67 5.74 -16.77
CA PRO A 112 2.04 6.24 -16.59
C PRO A 112 2.20 7.21 -15.40
N ALA A 113 1.23 8.08 -15.15
CA ALA A 113 1.27 9.02 -14.02
C ALA A 113 1.15 8.30 -12.67
N GLY A 114 0.19 7.39 -12.53
CA GLY A 114 0.00 6.57 -11.34
C GLY A 114 1.18 5.64 -11.05
N GLY A 115 1.86 5.15 -12.09
CA GLY A 115 3.11 4.41 -11.95
C GLY A 115 4.21 5.22 -11.25
N VAL A 116 4.35 6.52 -11.56
CA VAL A 116 5.32 7.41 -10.90
C VAL A 116 4.93 7.65 -9.44
N VAL A 117 3.65 7.94 -9.18
CA VAL A 117 3.16 8.16 -7.81
C VAL A 117 3.43 6.94 -6.94
N ILE A 118 3.19 5.72 -7.44
CA ILE A 118 3.44 4.48 -6.69
C ILE A 118 4.92 4.29 -6.39
N VAL A 119 5.81 4.55 -7.35
CA VAL A 119 7.26 4.44 -7.12
C VAL A 119 7.71 5.46 -6.07
N ALA A 120 7.24 6.71 -6.17
CA ALA A 120 7.55 7.76 -5.20
C ALA A 120 7.03 7.41 -3.80
N MET A 121 5.79 6.92 -3.70
CA MET A 121 5.22 6.46 -2.43
C MET A 121 6.01 5.30 -1.83
N LEU A 122 6.41 4.32 -2.65
CA LEU A 122 7.17 3.18 -2.17
C LEU A 122 8.57 3.59 -1.70
N ALA A 123 9.23 4.51 -2.41
CA ALA A 123 10.51 5.07 -1.99
C ALA A 123 10.39 5.83 -0.66
N LEU A 124 9.36 6.67 -0.51
CA LEU A 124 9.09 7.37 0.74
C LEU A 124 8.72 6.41 1.88
N ALA A 125 7.96 5.34 1.60
CA ALA A 125 7.65 4.31 2.58
C ALA A 125 8.91 3.55 3.05
N CYS A 126 9.85 3.25 2.15
CA CYS A 126 11.16 2.72 2.52
C CYS A 126 11.92 3.70 3.41
N ALA A 127 12.00 4.98 3.01
CA ALA A 127 12.67 6.00 3.82
C ALA A 127 12.04 6.12 5.21
N LEU A 128 10.71 6.17 5.29
CA LEU A 128 9.96 6.30 6.54
C LEU A 128 10.19 5.12 7.48
N THR A 129 10.21 3.90 6.95
CA THR A 129 10.42 2.69 7.76
C THR A 129 11.88 2.55 8.22
N ILE A 130 12.84 2.95 7.38
CA ILE A 130 14.26 2.99 7.74
C ILE A 130 14.52 4.06 8.81
N THR A 131 14.04 5.28 8.61
CA THR A 131 14.23 6.37 9.59
C THR A 131 13.50 6.06 10.90
N GLY A 132 12.29 5.50 10.84
CA GLY A 132 11.54 5.12 12.05
C GLY A 132 12.24 4.02 12.84
N TRP A 133 12.75 3.00 12.16
CA TRP A 133 13.58 1.97 12.80
C TRP A 133 14.84 2.57 13.42
N ALA A 134 15.55 3.43 12.69
CA ALA A 134 16.79 4.03 13.17
C ALA A 134 16.56 4.95 14.38
N THR A 135 15.52 5.78 14.36
CA THR A 135 15.11 6.61 15.51
C THR A 135 14.73 5.76 16.71
N TYR A 136 13.96 4.68 16.51
CA TYR A 136 13.53 3.81 17.61
C TYR A 136 14.70 3.07 18.29
N ASN A 137 15.74 2.73 17.53
CA ASN A 137 16.92 2.01 18.02
C ASN A 137 18.10 2.95 18.37
N ASP A 138 17.86 4.26 18.44
CA ASP A 138 18.88 5.30 18.70
C ASP A 138 20.11 5.20 17.78
N ALA A 139 19.87 4.80 16.52
CA ALA A 139 20.90 4.45 15.55
C ALA A 139 21.37 5.65 14.69
N GLY A 140 21.00 6.88 15.03
CA GLY A 140 21.49 8.05 14.27
C GLY A 140 21.11 9.44 14.77
N GLY A 141 20.95 9.64 16.07
CA GLY A 141 20.78 10.97 16.67
C GLY A 141 19.43 11.63 16.37
N THR A 142 19.23 12.80 16.96
CA THR A 142 17.91 13.48 17.03
C THR A 142 17.35 13.89 15.68
N TRP A 143 18.22 14.24 14.71
CA TRP A 143 17.79 14.68 13.37
C TRP A 143 17.04 13.60 12.58
N LEU A 144 17.22 12.31 12.90
CA LEU A 144 16.46 11.22 12.27
C LEU A 144 14.97 11.28 12.61
N GLY A 145 14.61 11.76 13.81
CA GLY A 145 13.22 12.02 14.18
C GLY A 145 12.59 13.09 13.31
N GLU A 146 13.29 14.23 13.14
CA GLU A 146 12.84 15.33 12.28
C GLU A 146 12.73 14.90 10.81
N LEU A 147 13.69 14.09 10.34
CA LEU A 147 13.62 13.52 8.99
C LEU A 147 12.44 12.54 8.86
N HIS A 148 12.19 11.69 9.86
CA HIS A 148 11.06 10.77 9.87
C HIS A 148 9.73 11.52 9.75
N GLU A 149 9.54 12.56 10.55
CA GLU A 149 8.36 13.43 10.50
C GLU A 149 8.22 14.11 9.12
N SER A 150 9.31 14.67 8.60
CA SER A 150 9.33 15.33 7.29
C SER A 150 8.94 14.36 6.16
N VAL A 151 9.49 13.15 6.17
CA VAL A 151 9.16 12.09 5.21
C VAL A 151 7.71 11.64 5.37
N ALA A 152 7.19 11.54 6.60
CA ALA A 152 5.79 11.18 6.87
C ALA A 152 4.83 12.21 6.28
N ASN A 153 5.10 13.51 6.49
CA ASN A 153 4.29 14.60 5.95
C ASN A 153 4.33 14.64 4.41
N LEU A 154 5.50 14.41 3.81
CA LEU A 154 5.62 14.32 2.36
C LEU A 154 4.85 13.12 1.79
N LEU A 155 4.94 11.96 2.45
CA LEU A 155 4.18 10.78 2.06
C LEU A 155 2.67 11.02 2.20
N LEU A 156 2.22 11.67 3.28
CA LEU A 156 0.81 12.02 3.49
C LEU A 156 0.28 12.94 2.38
N ALA A 157 1.04 13.98 2.02
CA ALA A 157 0.70 14.86 0.90
C ALA A 157 0.58 14.07 -0.42
N LEU A 158 1.51 13.16 -0.67
CA LEU A 158 1.48 12.30 -1.86
C LEU A 158 0.29 11.32 -1.84
N VAL A 159 -0.10 10.80 -0.67
CA VAL A 159 -1.34 10.03 -0.48
C VAL A 159 -2.56 10.87 -0.85
N GLY A 160 -2.61 12.13 -0.44
CA GLY A 160 -3.66 13.07 -0.87
C GLY A 160 -3.74 13.20 -2.40
N VAL A 161 -2.58 13.41 -3.06
CA VAL A 161 -2.50 13.47 -4.53
C VAL A 161 -2.96 12.16 -5.19
N HIS A 162 -2.58 11.01 -4.63
CA HIS A 162 -3.00 9.71 -5.13
C HIS A 162 -4.52 9.53 -5.05
N VAL A 163 -5.12 9.81 -3.89
CA VAL A 163 -6.57 9.69 -3.69
C VAL A 163 -7.33 10.63 -4.62
N ALA A 164 -6.86 11.88 -4.77
CA ALA A 164 -7.42 12.83 -5.72
C ALA A 164 -7.32 12.31 -7.16
N GLY A 165 -6.16 11.77 -7.55
CA GLY A 165 -5.96 11.15 -8.86
C GLY A 165 -6.89 9.97 -9.12
N VAL A 166 -7.12 9.12 -8.11
CA VAL A 166 -8.08 8.01 -8.19
C VAL A 166 -9.50 8.54 -8.34
N ALA A 167 -9.90 9.57 -7.58
CA ALA A 167 -11.23 10.17 -7.69
C ALA A 167 -11.48 10.79 -9.07
N VAL A 168 -10.54 11.61 -9.56
CA VAL A 168 -10.61 12.24 -10.89
C VAL A 168 -10.64 11.18 -11.98
N SER A 169 -9.78 10.17 -11.91
CA SER A 169 -9.75 9.08 -12.90
C SER A 169 -11.03 8.25 -12.85
N SER A 170 -11.58 7.98 -11.66
CA SER A 170 -12.85 7.25 -11.52
C SER A 170 -14.01 8.03 -12.15
N TRP A 171 -14.05 9.35 -11.96
CA TRP A 171 -15.06 10.21 -12.54
C TRP A 171 -14.93 10.35 -14.06
N LEU A 172 -13.72 10.62 -14.56
CA LEU A 172 -13.45 10.81 -15.99
C LEU A 172 -13.68 9.54 -16.80
N HIS A 173 -13.29 8.38 -16.26
CA HIS A 173 -13.46 7.09 -16.92
C HIS A 173 -14.78 6.39 -16.58
N ARG A 174 -15.59 6.94 -15.66
CA ARG A 174 -16.80 6.31 -15.11
C ARG A 174 -16.58 4.87 -14.64
N GLU A 175 -15.39 4.60 -14.11
CA GLU A 175 -14.97 3.29 -13.60
C GLU A 175 -14.81 3.39 -12.07
N ASN A 176 -15.34 2.44 -11.31
CA ASN A 176 -15.15 2.41 -9.85
C ASN A 176 -13.78 1.81 -9.51
N LEU A 177 -12.75 2.65 -9.45
CA LEU A 177 -11.37 2.20 -9.18
C LEU A 177 -11.20 1.68 -7.74
N ILE A 178 -11.93 2.24 -6.78
CA ILE A 178 -11.94 1.73 -5.39
C ILE A 178 -12.53 0.33 -5.37
N GLY A 179 -13.67 0.14 -6.03
CA GLY A 179 -14.31 -1.16 -6.22
C GLY A 179 -13.40 -2.16 -6.91
N ALA A 180 -12.65 -1.74 -7.94
CA ALA A 180 -11.66 -2.56 -8.61
C ALA A 180 -10.51 -2.96 -7.68
N MET A 181 -10.13 -2.12 -6.72
CA MET A 181 -9.10 -2.45 -5.72
C MET A 181 -9.58 -3.40 -4.62
N VAL A 182 -10.90 -3.46 -4.39
CA VAL A 182 -11.49 -4.45 -3.47
C VAL A 182 -11.70 -5.79 -4.19
N SER A 183 -12.38 -5.76 -5.33
CA SER A 183 -12.72 -6.96 -6.10
C SER A 183 -11.52 -7.57 -6.84
N GLY A 184 -10.54 -6.74 -7.17
CA GLY A 184 -9.41 -7.05 -8.04
C GLY A 184 -9.76 -7.10 -9.52
N ARG A 185 -11.02 -6.80 -9.89
CA ARG A 185 -11.54 -6.98 -11.23
C ARG A 185 -11.76 -5.66 -11.95
N LYS A 186 -11.56 -5.68 -13.26
CA LYS A 186 -11.84 -4.58 -14.18
C LYS A 186 -12.45 -5.16 -15.45
N ALA A 187 -13.27 -4.39 -16.15
CA ALA A 187 -13.74 -4.77 -17.48
C ALA A 187 -12.56 -4.72 -18.48
N GLY A 188 -12.32 -5.82 -19.20
CA GLY A 188 -11.25 -5.96 -20.19
C GLY A 188 -11.43 -7.19 -21.08
N GLN A 189 -10.49 -7.39 -22.01
CA GLN A 189 -10.48 -8.59 -22.85
C GLN A 189 -9.97 -9.81 -22.06
N PRO A 190 -10.50 -11.02 -22.29
CA PRO A 190 -10.21 -12.21 -21.47
C PRO A 190 -8.72 -12.58 -21.34
N ASP A 191 -7.92 -12.28 -22.36
CA ASP A 191 -6.48 -12.53 -22.44
C ASP A 191 -5.64 -11.53 -21.63
N GLU A 192 -6.23 -10.42 -21.23
CA GLU A 192 -5.55 -9.39 -20.46
C GLU A 192 -5.47 -9.73 -18.96
N GLY A 193 -6.39 -10.57 -18.46
CA GLY A 193 -6.50 -10.95 -17.05
C GLY A 193 -5.36 -11.83 -16.52
N VAL A 194 -5.12 -11.73 -15.21
CA VAL A 194 -4.23 -12.63 -14.46
C VAL A 194 -4.94 -13.96 -14.20
N GLN A 195 -4.29 -15.08 -14.51
CA GLN A 195 -4.91 -16.42 -14.40
C GLN A 195 -5.14 -16.87 -12.95
N ARG A 196 -4.30 -16.46 -12.00
CA ARG A 196 -4.36 -16.92 -10.60
C ARG A 196 -4.37 -15.73 -9.64
N ALA A 197 -5.27 -15.76 -8.66
CA ALA A 197 -5.40 -14.70 -7.66
C ALA A 197 -4.42 -14.80 -6.49
N TRP A 198 -3.64 -15.89 -6.36
CA TRP A 198 -2.65 -16.11 -5.30
C TRP A 198 -3.19 -15.90 -3.86
N ARG A 199 -4.42 -16.38 -3.61
CA ARG A 199 -5.11 -16.23 -2.31
C ARG A 199 -4.34 -16.84 -1.13
N SER A 200 -3.59 -17.92 -1.35
CA SER A 200 -2.75 -18.55 -0.33
C SER A 200 -1.63 -17.64 0.15
N VAL A 201 -0.99 -16.88 -0.75
CA VAL A 201 0.06 -15.91 -0.38
C VAL A 201 -0.54 -14.76 0.42
N ALA A 202 -1.73 -14.27 0.03
CA ALA A 202 -2.44 -13.26 0.80
C ALA A 202 -2.80 -13.78 2.21
N ALA A 203 -3.31 -15.00 2.32
CA ALA A 203 -3.61 -15.62 3.61
C ALA A 203 -2.37 -15.78 4.49
N LEU A 204 -1.25 -16.24 3.92
CA LEU A 204 0.03 -16.34 4.63
C LEU A 204 0.49 -14.97 5.14
N MET A 205 0.44 -13.93 4.30
CA MET A 205 0.80 -12.58 4.71
C MET A 205 -0.06 -12.08 5.88
N LEU A 206 -1.39 -12.33 5.84
CA LEU A 206 -2.28 -11.97 6.94
C LEU A 206 -1.92 -12.71 8.23
N VAL A 207 -1.67 -14.03 8.14
CA VAL A 207 -1.27 -14.84 9.30
C VAL A 207 0.04 -14.32 9.90
N VAL A 208 1.03 -13.99 9.07
CA VAL A 208 2.31 -13.43 9.54
C VAL A 208 2.10 -12.10 10.27
N VAL A 209 1.27 -11.20 9.73
CA VAL A 209 0.94 -9.92 10.39
C VAL A 209 0.25 -10.16 11.73
N LEU A 210 -0.76 -11.02 11.78
CA LEU A 210 -1.48 -11.33 13.02
C LEU A 210 -0.58 -12.01 14.06
N ALA A 211 0.30 -12.93 13.63
CA ALA A 211 1.26 -13.58 14.50
C ALA A 211 2.28 -12.58 15.08
N PHE A 212 2.75 -11.63 14.27
CA PHE A 212 3.63 -10.54 14.73
C PHE A 212 2.94 -9.68 15.79
N TRP A 213 1.68 -9.27 15.55
CA TRP A 213 0.91 -8.49 16.51
C TRP A 213 0.66 -9.23 17.82
N TRP A 214 0.31 -10.51 17.73
CA TRP A 214 0.14 -11.38 18.89
C TRP A 214 1.42 -11.43 19.73
N TRP A 215 2.57 -11.69 19.07
CA TRP A 215 3.87 -11.73 19.73
C TRP A 215 4.25 -10.40 20.38
N GLN A 216 4.07 -9.29 19.66
CA GLN A 216 4.38 -7.94 20.14
C GLN A 216 3.59 -7.58 21.39
N TRP A 217 2.30 -7.95 21.45
CA TRP A 217 1.44 -7.65 22.60
C TRP A 217 1.77 -8.50 23.83
N HIS A 218 2.20 -9.75 23.64
CA HIS A 218 2.62 -10.62 24.75
C HIS A 218 4.03 -10.31 25.25
N GLY A 219 4.87 -9.70 24.41
CA GLY A 219 6.21 -9.23 24.79
C GLY A 219 6.23 -7.86 25.49
N ALA A 220 5.11 -7.12 25.48
CA ALA A 220 5.01 -5.82 26.16
C ALA A 220 5.03 -6.04 27.68
N PRO A 221 5.90 -5.35 28.45
CA PRO A 221 5.87 -5.42 29.91
C PRO A 221 4.48 -5.05 30.40
N ALA A 222 3.88 -5.88 31.24
CA ALA A 222 2.66 -5.51 31.95
C ALA A 222 2.94 -4.21 32.72
N LEU A 223 2.17 -3.16 32.44
CA LEU A 223 2.21 -1.94 33.24
C LEU A 223 2.06 -2.35 34.71
N PRO A 224 2.95 -1.92 35.62
CA PRO A 224 2.71 -2.07 37.04
C PRO A 224 1.35 -1.41 37.32
N LEU A 225 0.37 -2.21 37.73
CA LEU A 225 -0.89 -1.67 38.20
C LEU A 225 -0.53 -0.74 39.37
N SER A 226 -0.81 0.54 39.21
CA SER A 226 -0.66 1.58 40.21
C SER A 226 -1.11 1.06 41.58
N GLY A 227 -0.16 0.88 42.50
CA GLY A 227 -0.41 0.30 43.82
C GLY A 227 0.75 -0.43 44.50
N GLN A 228 1.93 -0.54 43.87
CA GLN A 228 3.16 -0.89 44.57
C GLN A 228 4.09 0.31 44.54
N ASP A 229 3.88 1.23 45.48
CA ASP A 229 4.93 2.16 45.87
C ASP A 229 6.19 1.33 46.20
N PRO A 230 7.38 1.68 45.70
CA PRO A 230 8.59 1.13 46.26
C PRO A 230 8.57 1.50 47.74
N VAL A 231 8.49 0.47 48.59
CA VAL A 231 8.60 0.61 50.04
C VAL A 231 9.75 1.57 50.31
N GLN A 232 9.38 2.74 50.82
CA GLN A 232 10.29 3.75 51.32
C GLN A 232 11.18 3.04 52.34
N GLN A 233 12.44 2.80 51.99
CA GLN A 233 13.41 2.30 52.93
C GLN A 233 13.66 3.43 53.93
N PRO A 234 13.23 3.30 55.20
CA PRO A 234 13.78 4.16 56.23
C PRO A 234 15.22 3.68 56.50
N ASP A 235 15.98 4.52 57.19
CA ASP A 235 17.28 4.23 57.81
C ASP A 235 18.46 4.89 57.07
N HIS A 236 19.40 5.54 57.74
CA HIS A 236 19.54 5.96 59.13
C HIS A 236 20.65 7.00 59.05
N ASN A 237 20.35 8.28 59.25
CA ASN A 237 21.37 9.28 59.54
C ASN A 237 20.91 10.10 60.73
N ALA A 238 20.96 9.43 61.88
CA ALA A 238 21.08 10.07 63.17
C ALA A 238 22.51 9.83 63.64
N SER A 239 23.23 10.93 63.88
CA SER A 239 24.33 11.12 64.83
C SER A 239 25.40 10.03 64.96
N ASP A 240 26.65 10.36 64.61
CA ASP A 240 27.73 10.45 65.59
C ASP A 240 28.95 11.21 64.99
N ASP A 241 29.49 12.10 65.82
CA ASP A 241 30.76 12.87 65.78
C ASP A 241 30.97 14.05 64.80
#